data_AF-A0A820ZHP2-F1
#
_entry.id   AF-A0A820ZHP2-F1
#
_cell.length_a   1.000
_cell.length_b   1.000
_cell.length_c   1.000
_cell.angle_alpha   90.00
_cell.angle_beta   90.00
_cell.angle_gamma   90.00
#
_symmetry.space_group_name_H-M   'P 1'
#
loop_
_entity.id
_entity.type
_entity.pdbx_description
1 polymer ?
#
loop_
_entity_poly.entity_id
_entity_poly.type
_entity_poly.pdbx_seq_one_letter_code
_entity_poly.pdbx_strand_id
1 'polypeptide(L)'
;MYGYFEAKATNAALRTILNKRPFVLSRSTFAGSGHYTGHWSGDNDASFTDLYRAIPAILNYNIFGLTLSGADICGFNGDTTEELCTIWMQLGAFYPFMRNHNVIGAKNSSTVHAYVPQDVWYEFSSGKQITTVGQYVDFDAPIRKINVHVRCGFIIPMQIPGPNLVIGRGNPFILLVALSQSGNASGSLFWDDGDSMDTIETKTYNYFEFNVTASVSI
;
A
#
# COMPACT_ATOMS: atom_id res chain seq x y z
N MET A 1 12.68 -22.54 -10.54
CA MET A 1 13.00 -21.50 -11.53
C MET A 1 11.94 -21.33 -12.64
N TYR A 2 11.01 -22.26 -12.89
CA TYR A 2 10.05 -22.16 -14.02
C TYR A 2 9.31 -20.80 -14.09
N GLY A 3 8.59 -20.43 -13.04
CA GLY A 3 7.82 -19.17 -12.98
C GLY A 3 8.65 -17.88 -13.09
N TYR A 4 9.96 -17.93 -12.83
CA TYR A 4 10.87 -16.80 -13.07
C TYR A 4 11.10 -16.59 -14.58
N PHE A 5 11.39 -17.66 -15.32
CA PHE A 5 11.59 -17.58 -16.77
C PHE A 5 10.29 -17.28 -17.51
N GLU A 6 9.18 -17.84 -17.05
CA GLU A 6 7.83 -17.54 -17.52
C GLU A 6 7.46 -16.06 -17.31
N ALA A 7 7.60 -15.52 -16.09
CA ALA A 7 7.35 -14.11 -15.81
C ALA A 7 8.25 -13.18 -16.64
N LYS A 8 9.54 -13.54 -16.82
CA LYS A 8 10.48 -12.79 -17.66
C LYS A 8 10.07 -12.79 -19.14
N ALA A 9 9.65 -13.94 -19.68
CA ALA A 9 9.19 -14.06 -21.06
C ALA A 9 7.89 -13.27 -21.29
N THR A 10 6.91 -13.41 -20.39
CA THR A 10 5.63 -12.67 -20.42
C THR A 10 5.84 -11.16 -20.32
N ASN A 11 6.72 -10.69 -19.44
CA ASN A 11 7.08 -9.27 -19.35
C ASN A 11 7.65 -8.75 -20.68
N ALA A 12 8.64 -9.44 -21.26
CA ALA A 12 9.26 -9.05 -22.54
C ALA A 12 8.27 -9.08 -23.72
N ALA A 13 7.36 -10.06 -23.75
CA ALA A 13 6.30 -10.13 -24.75
C ALA A 13 5.31 -8.95 -24.61
N LEU A 14 4.84 -8.66 -23.40
CA LEU A 14 3.90 -7.56 -23.16
C LEU A 14 4.52 -6.18 -23.40
N ARG A 15 5.81 -5.96 -23.07
CA ARG A 15 6.54 -4.75 -23.46
C ARG A 15 6.51 -4.53 -24.98
N THR A 16 6.74 -5.60 -25.75
CA THR A 16 6.70 -5.56 -27.23
C THR A 16 5.29 -5.33 -27.78
N ILE A 17 4.26 -5.97 -27.20
CA ILE A 17 2.87 -5.91 -27.68
C ILE A 17 2.18 -4.59 -27.32
N LEU A 18 2.43 -4.05 -26.12
CA LEU A 18 1.75 -2.86 -25.59
C LEU A 18 2.56 -1.57 -25.79
N ASN A 19 3.87 -1.67 -26.00
CA ASN A 19 4.82 -0.55 -26.00
C ASN A 19 4.75 0.34 -24.74
N LYS A 20 4.41 -0.28 -23.59
CA LYS A 20 4.04 0.34 -22.32
C LYS A 20 4.49 -0.53 -21.14
N ARG A 21 4.46 0.02 -19.92
CA ARG A 21 4.71 -0.75 -18.68
C ARG A 21 3.72 -1.93 -18.57
N PRO A 22 4.20 -3.20 -18.58
CA PRO A 22 3.31 -4.34 -18.49
C PRO A 22 2.89 -4.59 -17.03
N PHE A 23 1.62 -4.91 -16.82
CA PHE A 23 1.21 -5.56 -15.57
C PHE A 23 1.43 -7.08 -15.70
N VAL A 24 2.25 -7.64 -14.83
CA VAL A 24 2.50 -9.08 -14.71
C VAL A 24 2.37 -9.48 -13.24
N LEU A 25 1.64 -10.55 -12.98
CA LEU A 25 1.42 -11.11 -11.64
C LEU A 25 1.70 -12.62 -11.69
N SER A 26 2.66 -13.11 -10.92
CA SER A 26 3.09 -14.51 -10.92
C SER A 26 2.94 -15.16 -9.56
N ARG A 27 2.48 -16.41 -9.54
CA ARG A 27 2.39 -17.24 -8.32
C ARG A 27 3.72 -17.89 -7.94
N SER A 28 4.63 -18.08 -8.90
CA SER A 28 5.92 -18.73 -8.66
C SER A 28 7.07 -17.77 -8.94
N THR A 29 7.85 -17.48 -7.89
CA THR A 29 8.93 -16.51 -7.89
C THR A 29 10.29 -17.15 -7.60
N PHE A 30 11.36 -16.40 -7.85
CA PHE A 30 12.73 -16.71 -7.46
C PHE A 30 13.48 -15.40 -7.18
N ALA A 31 14.73 -15.47 -6.73
CA ALA A 31 15.57 -14.29 -6.56
C ALA A 31 15.60 -13.44 -7.85
N GLY A 32 15.27 -12.16 -7.74
CA GLY A 32 15.17 -11.23 -8.87
C GLY A 32 13.86 -11.28 -9.67
N SER A 33 12.84 -12.05 -9.26
CA SER A 33 11.52 -12.04 -9.93
C SER A 33 10.85 -10.66 -9.91
N GLY A 34 11.04 -9.85 -8.86
CA GLY A 34 10.42 -8.52 -8.72
C GLY A 34 10.78 -7.50 -9.79
N HIS A 35 11.84 -7.74 -10.58
CA HIS A 35 12.16 -6.93 -11.76
C HIS A 35 11.21 -7.18 -12.95
N TYR A 36 10.47 -8.29 -12.95
CA TYR A 36 9.62 -8.69 -14.07
C TYR A 36 8.12 -8.81 -13.71
N THR A 37 7.77 -8.97 -12.44
CA THR A 37 6.40 -9.31 -12.00
C THR A 37 6.13 -8.88 -10.57
N GLY A 38 4.88 -8.49 -10.30
CA GLY A 38 4.30 -8.50 -8.95
C GLY A 38 4.00 -9.93 -8.49
N HIS A 39 3.58 -10.07 -7.23
CA HIS A 39 3.29 -11.36 -6.60
C HIS A 39 2.08 -11.26 -5.65
N TRP A 40 1.45 -12.38 -5.33
CA TRP A 40 0.46 -12.45 -4.25
C TRP A 40 0.69 -13.70 -3.40
N SER A 41 0.14 -13.72 -2.18
CA SER A 41 0.31 -14.79 -1.19
C SER A 41 -0.05 -16.21 -1.67
N GLY A 42 -0.67 -16.35 -2.83
CA GLY A 42 -1.33 -17.58 -3.25
C GLY A 42 -2.71 -17.75 -2.63
N ASP A 43 -3.23 -18.95 -2.85
CA ASP A 43 -4.61 -19.39 -2.64
C ASP A 43 -4.93 -19.54 -1.13
N ASN A 44 -5.14 -18.40 -0.45
CA ASN A 44 -5.31 -18.29 1.01
C ASN A 44 -6.73 -18.62 1.51
N ASP A 45 -6.87 -18.91 2.80
CA ASP A 45 -8.17 -19.21 3.40
C ASP A 45 -8.89 -17.96 3.89
N ALA A 46 -10.23 -17.97 3.83
CA ALA A 46 -11.10 -16.98 4.45
C ALA A 46 -11.12 -17.13 5.99
N SER A 47 -9.97 -16.85 6.63
CA SER A 47 -9.81 -16.88 8.08
C SER A 47 -9.04 -15.68 8.63
N PHE A 48 -9.32 -15.32 9.89
CA PHE A 48 -8.51 -14.35 10.66
C PHE A 48 -7.03 -14.71 10.73
N THR A 49 -6.71 -16.01 10.74
CA THR A 49 -5.33 -16.51 10.76
C THR A 49 -4.57 -16.10 9.50
N ASP A 50 -5.22 -16.16 8.33
CA ASP A 50 -4.61 -15.81 7.05
C ASP A 50 -4.62 -14.30 6.79
N LEU A 51 -5.62 -13.57 7.29
CA LEU A 51 -5.57 -12.11 7.43
C LEU A 51 -4.33 -11.67 8.24
N TYR A 52 -4.08 -12.31 9.38
CA TYR A 52 -2.90 -12.03 10.20
C TYR A 52 -1.59 -12.40 9.49
N ARG A 53 -1.53 -13.55 8.80
CA ARG A 53 -0.35 -14.02 8.04
C ARG A 53 -0.03 -13.15 6.81
N ALA A 54 -1.02 -12.46 6.23
CA ALA A 54 -0.80 -11.59 5.09
C ALA A 54 0.24 -10.48 5.38
N ILE A 55 0.24 -9.93 6.59
CA ILE A 55 1.16 -8.86 7.00
C ILE A 55 2.64 -9.32 6.95
N PRO A 56 3.08 -10.35 7.69
CA PRO A 56 4.46 -10.83 7.60
C PRO A 56 4.79 -11.45 6.23
N ALA A 57 3.82 -11.99 5.49
CA ALA A 57 4.06 -12.43 4.11
C ALA A 57 4.47 -11.27 3.21
N ILE A 58 3.71 -10.16 3.21
CA ILE A 58 4.00 -8.96 2.41
C ILE A 58 5.31 -8.30 2.86
N LEU A 59 5.60 -8.25 4.16
CA LEU A 59 6.88 -7.75 4.67
C LEU A 59 8.07 -8.60 4.18
N ASN A 60 7.94 -9.94 4.19
CA ASN A 60 8.95 -10.84 3.63
C ASN A 60 9.11 -10.65 2.11
N TYR A 61 8.01 -10.49 1.37
CA TYR A 61 8.07 -10.20 -0.07
C TYR A 61 8.83 -8.90 -0.38
N ASN A 62 8.68 -7.86 0.44
CA ASN A 62 9.47 -6.63 0.30
C ASN A 62 10.97 -6.88 0.54
N ILE A 63 11.35 -7.70 1.53
CA ILE A 63 12.75 -8.13 1.75
C ILE A 63 13.28 -8.92 0.54
N PHE A 64 12.43 -9.70 -0.14
CA PHE A 64 12.78 -10.45 -1.36
C PHE A 64 12.75 -9.59 -2.65
N GLY A 65 12.52 -8.28 -2.55
CA GLY A 65 12.44 -7.37 -3.69
C GLY A 65 11.15 -7.46 -4.51
N LEU A 66 10.10 -8.09 -3.97
CA LEU A 66 8.76 -8.21 -4.56
C LEU A 66 7.85 -7.12 -3.96
N THR A 67 8.16 -5.85 -4.27
CA THR A 67 7.49 -4.68 -3.67
C THR A 67 6.02 -4.54 -4.09
N LEU A 68 5.69 -4.84 -5.34
CA LEU A 68 4.30 -4.99 -5.81
C LEU A 68 3.74 -6.34 -5.34
N SER A 69 3.36 -6.41 -4.06
CA SER A 69 2.80 -7.63 -3.46
C SER A 69 1.61 -7.37 -2.51
N GLY A 70 0.84 -8.44 -2.28
CA GLY A 70 -0.39 -8.42 -1.51
C GLY A 70 -0.88 -9.83 -1.16
N ALA A 71 -2.02 -9.92 -0.52
CA ALA A 71 -2.76 -11.17 -0.31
C ALA A 71 -4.18 -11.03 -0.87
N ASP A 72 -4.84 -12.14 -1.19
CA ASP A 72 -6.21 -12.10 -1.69
C ASP A 72 -7.16 -11.67 -0.57
N ILE A 73 -7.73 -10.48 -0.78
CA ILE A 73 -8.52 -9.76 0.22
C ILE A 73 -9.86 -10.45 0.42
N CYS A 74 -10.23 -10.60 1.69
CA CYS A 74 -11.33 -11.42 2.21
C CYS A 74 -11.05 -12.94 2.25
N GLY A 75 -9.94 -13.40 1.66
CA GLY A 75 -9.60 -14.82 1.52
C GLY A 75 -10.17 -15.45 0.26
N PHE A 76 -9.41 -16.36 -0.35
CA PHE A 76 -9.74 -17.01 -1.61
C PHE A 76 -10.56 -18.30 -1.42
N ASN A 77 -10.19 -19.16 -0.45
CA ASN A 77 -10.91 -20.39 -0.14
C ASN A 77 -11.97 -20.18 0.93
N GLY A 78 -13.16 -20.73 0.71
CA GLY A 78 -14.22 -20.83 1.72
C GLY A 78 -15.00 -19.54 1.96
N ASP A 79 -15.91 -19.61 2.92
CA ASP A 79 -16.89 -18.54 3.16
C ASP A 79 -16.32 -17.43 4.07
N THR A 80 -15.98 -16.29 3.46
CA THR A 80 -15.63 -15.04 4.16
C THR A 80 -16.81 -14.40 4.91
N THR A 81 -16.56 -13.32 5.65
CA THR A 81 -17.58 -12.59 6.41
C THR A 81 -17.38 -11.07 6.26
N GLU A 82 -18.40 -10.20 6.38
CA GLU A 82 -18.18 -8.75 6.64
C GLU A 82 -17.12 -8.47 7.71
N GLU A 83 -16.92 -9.34 8.71
CA GLU A 83 -15.84 -9.14 9.69
C GLU A 83 -14.50 -9.16 9.00
N LEU A 84 -14.18 -10.36 8.51
CA LEU A 84 -12.92 -10.67 7.89
C LEU A 84 -12.75 -9.79 6.66
N CYS A 85 -13.76 -9.71 5.81
CA CYS A 85 -13.75 -8.97 4.56
C CYS A 85 -13.76 -7.45 4.75
N THR A 86 -14.42 -6.86 5.75
CA THR A 86 -14.32 -5.40 5.98
C THR A 86 -12.97 -5.05 6.60
N ILE A 87 -12.48 -5.84 7.57
CA ILE A 87 -11.15 -5.65 8.16
C ILE A 87 -10.04 -5.89 7.12
N TRP A 88 -10.20 -6.86 6.21
CA TRP A 88 -9.24 -7.16 5.14
C TRP A 88 -9.37 -6.18 3.96
N MET A 89 -10.54 -5.64 3.66
CA MET A 89 -10.68 -4.53 2.70
C MET A 89 -10.06 -3.24 3.26
N GLN A 90 -10.21 -2.99 4.56
CA GLN A 90 -9.53 -1.90 5.27
C GLN A 90 -8.01 -2.07 5.26
N LEU A 91 -7.48 -3.21 5.71
CA LEU A 91 -6.05 -3.50 5.70
C LEU A 91 -5.48 -3.57 4.27
N GLY A 92 -6.20 -4.23 3.38
CA GLY A 92 -5.82 -4.50 2.00
C GLY A 92 -5.84 -3.28 1.09
N ALA A 93 -6.58 -2.23 1.45
CA ALA A 93 -6.45 -0.90 0.83
C ALA A 93 -5.05 -0.28 1.01
N PHE A 94 -4.23 -0.82 1.92
CA PHE A 94 -2.82 -0.45 2.13
C PHE A 94 -1.84 -1.53 1.64
N TYR A 95 -2.30 -2.57 0.93
CA TYR A 95 -1.40 -3.49 0.23
C TYR A 95 -0.86 -2.83 -1.05
N PRO A 96 0.46 -2.92 -1.34
CA PRO A 96 1.01 -2.47 -2.62
C PRO A 96 0.31 -3.09 -3.84
N PHE A 97 -0.14 -4.35 -3.72
CA PHE A 97 -1.08 -4.97 -4.64
C PHE A 97 -2.42 -5.27 -3.95
N MET A 98 -3.38 -4.35 -4.09
CA MET A 98 -4.76 -4.54 -3.63
C MET A 98 -5.55 -5.40 -4.63
N ARG A 99 -5.93 -6.62 -4.25
CA ARG A 99 -6.88 -7.46 -4.99
C ARG A 99 -7.88 -8.14 -4.05
N ASN A 100 -9.17 -7.95 -4.29
CA ASN A 100 -10.22 -8.81 -3.77
C ASN A 100 -10.44 -9.96 -4.76
N HIS A 101 -10.31 -11.20 -4.29
CA HIS A 101 -10.43 -12.40 -5.10
C HIS A 101 -10.95 -13.53 -4.22
N ASN A 102 -12.08 -14.11 -4.59
CA ASN A 102 -12.86 -15.01 -3.74
C ASN A 102 -13.65 -15.99 -4.64
N VAL A 103 -14.05 -17.12 -4.06
CA VAL A 103 -15.15 -17.95 -4.57
C VAL A 103 -16.52 -17.29 -4.31
N ILE A 104 -17.61 -17.91 -4.76
CA ILE A 104 -18.95 -17.30 -4.78
C ILE A 104 -19.72 -17.65 -3.48
N GLY A 105 -19.93 -16.72 -2.52
CA GLY A 105 -20.68 -17.06 -1.27
C GLY A 105 -21.15 -16.00 -0.22
N ALA A 106 -20.25 -15.28 0.50
CA ALA A 106 -20.26 -15.35 1.99
C ALA A 106 -20.43 -14.05 2.90
N LYS A 107 -20.72 -14.18 4.24
CA LYS A 107 -21.13 -13.14 5.28
C LYS A 107 -20.99 -13.56 6.81
N ASN A 108 -20.92 -12.80 7.96
CA ASN A 108 -20.75 -11.37 8.47
C ASN A 108 -20.40 -11.23 10.04
N SER A 109 -19.61 -10.22 10.55
CA SER A 109 -19.29 -9.87 12.02
C SER A 109 -18.28 -8.64 12.20
N SER A 110 -17.54 -8.35 13.34
CA SER A 110 -16.32 -7.41 13.46
C SER A 110 -15.57 -7.18 14.85
N THR A 111 -14.20 -7.16 14.96
CA THR A 111 -13.29 -6.34 15.90
C THR A 111 -11.73 -6.55 15.78
N VAL A 112 -10.82 -5.69 16.35
CA VAL A 112 -9.30 -5.74 16.29
C VAL A 112 -8.52 -5.05 17.49
N HIS A 113 -7.25 -5.44 17.81
CA HIS A 113 -6.26 -4.75 18.74
C HIS A 113 -4.88 -4.41 18.07
N ALA A 114 -4.04 -3.49 18.60
CA ALA A 114 -2.76 -3.06 17.97
C ALA A 114 -1.62 -2.51 18.91
N TYR A 115 -0.41 -2.30 18.34
CA TYR A 115 0.79 -1.67 18.96
C TYR A 115 1.23 -0.41 18.21
N VAL A 116 1.82 0.59 18.90
CA VAL A 116 2.34 1.83 18.27
C VAL A 116 3.77 2.17 18.72
N PRO A 117 4.74 2.28 17.79
CA PRO A 117 6.11 2.72 18.09
C PRO A 117 6.21 4.14 18.65
N GLN A 118 7.26 4.41 19.42
CA GLN A 118 7.56 5.73 20.00
C GLN A 118 7.78 6.79 18.91
N ASP A 119 6.80 7.66 18.71
CA ASP A 119 6.92 8.90 17.94
C ASP A 119 5.73 9.84 18.24
N VAL A 120 5.70 10.99 17.59
CA VAL A 120 4.47 11.76 17.37
C VAL A 120 3.78 11.24 16.11
N TRP A 121 2.53 10.83 16.29
CA TRP A 121 1.64 10.34 15.24
C TRP A 121 0.41 11.23 15.11
N TYR A 122 -0.13 11.38 13.91
CA TYR A 122 -1.36 12.13 13.63
C TYR A 122 -2.42 11.18 13.07
N GLU A 123 -3.61 11.10 13.68
CA GLU A 123 -4.74 10.36 13.13
C GLU A 123 -5.19 10.99 11.81
N PHE A 124 -5.11 10.24 10.71
CA PHE A 124 -5.24 10.78 9.35
C PHE A 124 -6.59 11.47 9.08
N SER A 125 -7.68 10.98 9.70
CA SER A 125 -9.04 11.50 9.51
C SER A 125 -9.37 12.78 10.29
N SER A 126 -8.63 13.09 11.35
CA SER A 126 -8.95 14.19 12.28
C SER A 126 -7.82 15.19 12.47
N GLY A 127 -6.59 14.85 12.07
CA GLY A 127 -5.38 15.59 12.41
C GLY A 127 -5.00 15.53 13.90
N LYS A 128 -5.70 14.71 14.71
CA LYS A 128 -5.45 14.62 16.15
C LYS A 128 -4.07 14.01 16.40
N GLN A 129 -3.24 14.76 17.14
CA GLN A 129 -1.92 14.31 17.58
C GLN A 129 -2.05 13.24 18.68
N ILE A 130 -1.24 12.19 18.57
CA ILE A 130 -1.04 11.15 19.57
C ILE A 130 0.48 10.97 19.73
N THR A 131 1.00 11.34 20.89
CA THR A 131 2.40 11.10 21.27
C THR A 131 2.47 9.80 22.06
N THR A 132 3.33 8.86 21.67
CA THR A 132 3.50 7.59 22.38
C THR A 132 4.93 7.38 22.87
N VAL A 133 5.09 6.52 23.87
CA VAL A 133 6.39 6.05 24.39
C VAL A 133 6.73 4.62 23.93
N GLY A 134 6.13 4.15 22.82
CA GLY A 134 6.35 2.81 22.29
C GLY A 134 5.56 1.72 23.02
N GLN A 135 4.23 1.83 23.02
CA GLN A 135 3.34 1.02 23.85
C GLN A 135 2.19 0.38 23.06
N TYR A 136 1.59 -0.67 23.63
CA TYR A 136 0.28 -1.17 23.18
C TYR A 136 -0.80 -0.15 23.53
N VAL A 137 -1.76 0.04 22.64
CA VAL A 137 -2.88 0.98 22.82
C VAL A 137 -4.12 0.34 22.22
N ASP A 138 -5.18 0.20 23.03
CA ASP A 138 -6.49 -0.17 22.54
C ASP A 138 -7.12 1.03 21.83
N PHE A 139 -7.17 0.95 20.50
CA PHE A 139 -7.86 1.94 19.67
C PHE A 139 -9.32 1.54 19.46
N ASP A 140 -10.21 2.52 19.50
CA ASP A 140 -11.55 2.35 18.97
C ASP A 140 -11.48 2.04 17.46
N ALA A 141 -11.96 0.84 17.10
CA ALA A 141 -11.91 0.27 15.75
C ALA A 141 -13.29 -0.31 15.38
N PRO A 142 -14.35 0.51 15.33
CA PRO A 142 -15.67 0.07 14.89
C PRO A 142 -15.59 -0.39 13.42
N ILE A 143 -16.49 -1.29 13.00
CA ILE A 143 -16.46 -1.98 11.70
C ILE A 143 -16.21 -1.10 10.45
N ARG A 144 -16.49 0.22 10.51
CA ARG A 144 -16.28 1.17 9.41
C ARG A 144 -15.02 2.05 9.54
N LYS A 145 -14.14 1.81 10.53
CA LYS A 145 -12.92 2.61 10.78
C LYS A 145 -11.68 1.72 10.89
N ILE A 146 -10.68 2.00 10.05
CA ILE A 146 -9.29 1.59 10.28
C ILE A 146 -8.48 2.78 10.80
N ASN A 147 -7.60 2.51 11.77
CA ASN A 147 -6.82 3.52 12.47
C ASN A 147 -5.52 3.86 11.73
N VAL A 148 -5.63 4.73 10.72
CA VAL A 148 -4.50 5.22 9.90
C VAL A 148 -3.81 6.39 10.60
N HIS A 149 -2.49 6.30 10.74
CA HIS A 149 -1.67 7.30 11.42
C HIS A 149 -0.50 7.75 10.54
N VAL A 150 -0.24 9.06 10.51
CA VAL A 150 0.89 9.68 9.80
C VAL A 150 1.97 10.09 10.81
N ARG A 151 3.22 9.76 10.51
CA ARG A 151 4.39 10.06 11.36
C ARG A 151 4.78 11.54 11.24
N CYS A 152 5.22 12.15 12.34
CA CYS A 152 5.73 13.52 12.32
C CYS A 152 7.05 13.65 11.53
N GLY A 153 7.31 14.86 11.03
CA GLY A 153 8.47 15.19 10.19
C GLY A 153 8.30 14.91 8.70
N PHE A 154 7.12 14.47 8.24
CA PHE A 154 6.90 14.03 6.86
C PHE A 154 5.84 14.87 6.12
N ILE A 155 6.08 15.08 4.82
CA ILE A 155 5.13 15.66 3.87
C ILE A 155 4.68 14.55 2.92
N ILE A 156 3.38 14.26 2.91
CA ILE A 156 2.78 13.24 2.03
C ILE A 156 2.02 13.93 0.90
N PRO A 157 2.47 13.80 -0.36
CA PRO A 157 1.69 14.21 -1.53
C PRO A 157 0.53 13.25 -1.77
N MET A 158 -0.64 13.80 -2.07
CA MET A 158 -1.87 13.07 -2.35
C MET A 158 -2.59 13.73 -3.55
N GLN A 159 -3.58 13.05 -4.13
CA GLN A 159 -4.54 13.65 -5.06
C GLN A 159 -5.96 13.49 -4.52
N ILE A 160 -6.87 14.38 -4.91
CA ILE A 160 -8.30 14.19 -4.69
C ILE A 160 -8.73 12.89 -5.43
N PRO A 161 -9.38 11.92 -4.77
CA PRO A 161 -9.67 10.62 -5.37
C PRO A 161 -10.68 10.74 -6.53
N GLY A 162 -10.47 9.93 -7.57
CA GLY A 162 -11.44 9.66 -8.62
C GLY A 162 -11.91 8.19 -8.58
N PRO A 163 -12.98 7.83 -9.30
CA PRO A 163 -13.49 6.45 -9.34
C PRO A 163 -12.56 5.47 -10.11
N ASN A 164 -11.53 6.00 -10.77
CA ASN A 164 -10.42 5.25 -11.36
C ASN A 164 -9.20 6.17 -11.51
N LEU A 165 -8.03 5.60 -11.83
CA LEU A 165 -6.78 6.35 -11.97
C LEU A 165 -6.79 7.36 -13.13
N VAL A 166 -7.53 7.12 -14.21
CA VAL A 166 -7.57 8.04 -15.36
C VAL A 166 -8.21 9.38 -14.96
N ILE A 167 -9.29 9.33 -14.18
CA ILE A 167 -9.93 10.53 -13.62
C ILE A 167 -9.09 11.08 -12.45
N GLY A 168 -8.65 10.22 -11.53
CA GLY A 168 -7.89 10.63 -10.35
C GLY A 168 -6.59 11.37 -10.66
N ARG A 169 -5.85 10.95 -11.71
CA ARG A 169 -4.60 11.60 -12.12
C ARG A 169 -4.80 13.02 -12.66
N GLY A 170 -5.99 13.37 -13.13
CA GLY A 170 -6.36 14.73 -13.56
C GLY A 170 -6.83 15.64 -12.43
N ASN A 171 -7.01 15.13 -11.22
CA ASN A 171 -7.49 15.91 -10.07
C ASN A 171 -6.35 16.69 -9.38
N PRO A 172 -6.68 17.80 -8.67
CA PRO A 172 -5.72 18.56 -7.88
C PRO A 172 -4.95 17.72 -6.85
N PHE A 173 -3.68 18.09 -6.65
CA PHE A 173 -2.85 17.59 -5.57
C PHE A 173 -3.18 18.26 -4.23
N ILE A 174 -2.96 17.51 -3.15
CA ILE A 174 -3.03 17.96 -1.76
C ILE A 174 -1.70 17.56 -1.10
N LEU A 175 -1.09 18.45 -0.31
CA LEU A 175 0.07 18.12 0.52
C LEU A 175 -0.39 18.00 1.98
N LEU A 176 -0.25 16.82 2.58
CA LEU A 176 -0.42 16.64 4.02
C LEU A 176 0.92 16.87 4.70
N VAL A 177 1.03 17.93 5.50
CA VAL A 177 2.25 18.33 6.21
C VAL A 177 2.15 17.94 7.68
N ALA A 178 2.77 16.83 8.08
CA ALA A 178 2.83 16.38 9.46
C ALA A 178 4.10 16.93 10.13
N LEU A 179 4.02 18.12 10.72
CA LEU A 179 5.16 18.79 11.36
C LEU A 179 5.74 17.97 12.54
N SER A 180 7.06 18.01 12.69
CA SER A 180 7.76 17.56 13.89
C SER A 180 7.49 18.47 15.10
N GLN A 181 7.91 18.06 16.29
CA GLN A 181 7.95 18.92 17.48
C GLN A 181 8.82 20.18 17.29
N SER A 182 9.80 20.14 16.37
CA SER A 182 10.64 21.27 15.98
C SER A 182 10.07 22.12 14.83
N GLY A 183 8.84 21.85 14.39
CA GLY A 183 8.18 22.60 13.31
C GLY A 183 8.73 22.31 11.92
N ASN A 184 9.42 21.17 11.73
CA ASN A 184 10.02 20.77 10.47
C ASN A 184 9.23 19.62 9.82
N ALA A 185 9.19 19.57 8.49
CA ALA A 185 8.76 18.40 7.73
C ALA A 185 9.41 18.34 6.35
N SER A 186 9.64 17.14 5.81
CA SER A 186 10.14 16.95 4.44
C SER A 186 9.48 15.78 3.72
N GLY A 187 9.55 15.77 2.39
CA GLY A 187 9.03 14.70 1.55
C GLY A 187 9.28 14.96 0.07
N SER A 188 8.90 14.04 -0.80
CA SER A 188 9.05 14.22 -2.25
C SER A 188 7.92 13.57 -3.05
N LEU A 189 7.74 14.03 -4.29
CA LEU A 189 6.81 13.50 -5.28
C LEU A 189 7.56 13.16 -6.56
N PHE A 190 7.53 11.89 -6.97
CA PHE A 190 7.82 11.47 -8.33
C PHE A 190 6.54 11.50 -9.17
N TRP A 191 6.57 12.10 -10.36
CA TRP A 191 5.41 12.22 -11.23
C TRP A 191 5.77 12.13 -12.73
N ASP A 192 5.46 10.99 -13.33
CA ASP A 192 5.55 10.74 -14.77
C ASP A 192 4.15 10.56 -15.39
N ASP A 193 4.08 10.04 -16.62
CA ASP A 193 2.82 9.78 -17.32
C ASP A 193 2.01 8.60 -16.74
N GLY A 194 2.63 7.73 -15.93
CA GLY A 194 2.06 6.54 -15.31
C GLY A 194 2.02 5.29 -16.19
N ASP A 195 2.59 5.31 -17.41
CA ASP A 195 2.33 4.28 -18.43
C ASP A 195 3.54 3.97 -19.35
N SER A 196 4.25 4.98 -19.85
CA SER A 196 5.41 4.81 -20.76
C SER A 196 6.53 3.99 -20.11
N MET A 197 7.26 3.19 -20.89
CA MET A 197 8.39 2.41 -20.39
C MET A 197 9.58 3.32 -20.04
N ASP A 198 10.42 2.87 -19.10
CA ASP A 198 11.76 3.40 -18.82
C ASP A 198 11.81 4.93 -18.60
N THR A 199 10.79 5.50 -17.94
CA THR A 199 10.66 6.95 -17.71
C THR A 199 11.80 7.51 -16.86
N ILE A 200 12.31 6.75 -15.90
CA ILE A 200 13.43 7.13 -15.03
C ILE A 200 14.73 7.21 -15.85
N GLU A 201 15.01 6.19 -16.65
CA GLU A 201 16.18 6.07 -17.50
C GLU A 201 16.22 7.15 -18.59
N THR A 202 15.05 7.42 -19.20
CA THR A 202 14.88 8.48 -20.22
C THR A 202 14.69 9.88 -19.64
N LYS A 203 14.58 10.01 -18.30
CA LYS A 203 14.32 11.25 -17.56
C LYS A 203 13.03 11.98 -17.98
N THR A 204 12.02 11.22 -18.40
CA THR A 204 10.69 11.71 -18.78
C THR A 204 9.73 11.74 -17.58
N TYR A 205 10.19 12.37 -16.49
CA TYR A 205 9.45 12.52 -15.23
C TYR A 205 9.67 13.90 -14.61
N ASN A 206 8.78 14.29 -13.69
CA ASN A 206 8.97 15.40 -12.78
C ASN A 206 9.30 14.83 -11.40
N TYR A 207 10.18 15.51 -10.66
CA TYR A 207 10.49 15.16 -9.28
C TYR A 207 10.53 16.44 -8.45
N PHE A 208 9.76 16.46 -7.37
CA PHE A 208 9.60 17.60 -6.48
C PHE A 208 10.06 17.24 -5.09
N GLU A 209 10.81 18.13 -4.44
CA GLU A 209 11.18 18.01 -3.03
C GLU A 209 10.47 19.10 -2.23
N PHE A 210 9.81 18.69 -1.15
CA PHE A 210 9.09 19.57 -0.24
C PHE A 210 9.86 19.65 1.08
N ASN A 211 10.14 20.85 1.53
CA ASN A 211 10.77 21.11 2.82
C ASN A 211 10.04 22.26 3.51
N VAL A 212 9.67 22.05 4.77
CA VAL A 212 9.08 23.05 5.66
C VAL A 212 9.95 23.13 6.91
N THR A 213 10.32 24.34 7.29
CA THR A 213 11.01 24.64 8.55
C THR A 213 10.37 25.86 9.18
N ALA A 214 9.67 25.70 10.30
CA ALA A 214 9.05 26.82 11.00
C ALA A 214 10.11 27.66 11.73
N SER A 215 10.16 28.95 11.43
CA SER A 215 10.89 29.92 12.25
C SER A 215 10.17 30.10 13.59
N VAL A 216 10.57 29.35 14.61
CA VAL A 216 10.07 29.52 15.98
C VAL A 216 10.69 30.78 16.59
N SER A 217 10.10 31.93 16.24
CA SER A 217 10.35 33.19 16.93
C SER A 217 9.73 33.12 18.33
N ILE A 218 10.59 33.25 19.36
CA ILE A 218 10.22 33.39 20.77
C ILE A 218 10.31 34.88 21.13
#